data_AF-X6MJ90-F1
#
_entry.id   AF-X6MJ90-F1
#
_cell.length_a   1.000
_cell.length_b   1.000
_cell.length_c   1.000
_cell.angle_alpha   90.00
_cell.angle_beta   90.00
_cell.angle_gamma   90.00
#
_symmetry.space_group_name_H-M   'P 1'
#
loop_
_entity.id
_entity.type
_entity.pdbx_description
1 polymer ?
#
loop_
_entity_poly.entity_id
_entity_poly.type
_entity_poly.pdbx_seq_one_letter_code
_entity_poly.pdbx_strand_id
1 'polypeptide(L)'
;MEARLGANQRFVDQPLVVIAAFHPENNALILLQHSVIDVTQVNSMQFIASVLDKGLQRWQDFSLQARLDEQEQSASRCGFISFGESTRKRKTLTSMEEERTEKKETKEKLEIELKSKKRIKKAKLELKPEPVSKKYNLVKLRINFPNGQTIERLFDCCDQVQQIFCFVESHELRNTNGNIIEEWELIRTFPNAQKYTDPNLTLKEAGITQPIKLFVQESLHSLLFIVSIIFSLEQKRALIKPFFKTASLRFYHFRKSNFLFILKRQNIAIILCLLAIIFFPVERFIQTYKMLRRFETHFTMKCRTTKKKNYKAMSFFSFSFSSSEQN
;
A
#
# COMPACT_ATOMS: atom_id res chain seq x y z
N MET A 1 7.92 -19.02 -61.03
CA MET A 1 9.01 -20.01 -61.13
C MET A 1 8.40 -21.30 -61.63
N GLU A 2 8.43 -21.50 -62.94
CA GLU A 2 7.91 -22.70 -63.62
C GLU A 2 8.98 -23.78 -63.59
N ALA A 3 8.76 -24.85 -62.83
CA ALA A 3 9.61 -26.03 -62.84
C ALA A 3 9.33 -26.83 -64.11
N ARG A 4 10.27 -26.79 -65.05
CA ARG A 4 10.31 -27.66 -66.24
C ARG A 4 10.47 -29.12 -65.77
N LEU A 5 9.37 -29.87 -65.81
CA LEU A 5 9.38 -31.32 -65.67
C LEU A 5 10.04 -31.92 -66.91
N GLY A 6 11.24 -32.49 -66.72
CA GLY A 6 11.97 -33.20 -67.76
C GLY A 6 11.17 -34.40 -68.25
N ALA A 7 10.92 -34.42 -69.56
CA ALA A 7 10.31 -35.53 -70.26
C ALA A 7 11.25 -36.75 -70.30
N ASN A 8 10.64 -37.94 -70.33
CA ASN A 8 11.22 -39.25 -70.68
C ASN A 8 12.05 -39.99 -69.62
N GLN A 9 11.50 -40.19 -68.42
CA GLN A 9 11.62 -41.52 -67.82
C GLN A 9 10.41 -42.34 -68.28
N ARG A 10 10.66 -43.36 -69.10
CA ARG A 10 9.68 -44.42 -69.33
C ARG A 10 9.38 -45.00 -67.96
N PHE A 11 8.18 -44.74 -67.43
CA PHE A 11 7.67 -45.46 -66.27
C PHE A 11 7.66 -46.93 -66.69
N VAL A 12 8.65 -47.67 -66.23
CA VAL A 12 8.59 -49.13 -66.22
C VAL A 12 7.36 -49.46 -65.39
N ASP A 13 6.47 -50.30 -65.90
CA ASP A 13 5.22 -50.73 -65.25
C ASP A 13 5.52 -51.45 -63.91
N GLN A 14 5.89 -50.68 -62.89
CA GLN A 14 6.17 -51.19 -61.56
C GLN A 14 4.85 -51.24 -60.79
N PRO A 15 4.51 -52.38 -60.17
CA PRO A 15 3.29 -52.50 -59.41
C PRO A 15 3.32 -51.56 -58.19
N LEU A 16 2.33 -50.67 -58.13
CA LEU A 16 2.12 -49.72 -57.04
C LEU A 16 1.02 -50.25 -56.11
N VAL A 17 1.33 -50.36 -54.82
CA VAL A 17 0.32 -50.64 -53.79
C VAL A 17 0.03 -49.36 -53.03
N VAL A 18 -1.27 -49.05 -52.93
CA VAL A 18 -1.79 -47.87 -52.24
C VAL A 18 -2.74 -48.33 -51.14
N ILE A 19 -2.49 -47.86 -49.92
CA ILE A 19 -3.47 -47.89 -48.83
C ILE A 19 -4.04 -46.49 -48.71
N ALA A 20 -5.35 -46.38 -48.87
CA ALA A 20 -6.12 -45.17 -48.62
C ALA A 20 -7.25 -45.46 -47.65
N ALA A 21 -7.68 -44.44 -46.92
CA ALA A 21 -8.82 -44.50 -46.00
C ALA A 21 -9.68 -43.25 -46.16
N PHE A 22 -10.94 -43.31 -45.75
CA PHE A 22 -11.80 -42.14 -45.70
C PHE A 22 -11.69 -41.46 -44.33
N HIS A 23 -11.53 -40.15 -44.34
CA HIS A 23 -11.59 -39.33 -43.14
C HIS A 23 -12.97 -39.47 -42.49
N PRO A 24 -13.06 -39.73 -41.17
CA PRO A 24 -14.34 -40.04 -40.52
C PRO A 24 -15.34 -38.86 -40.51
N GLU A 25 -14.84 -37.61 -40.44
CA GLU A 25 -15.71 -36.42 -40.35
C GLU A 25 -16.14 -35.82 -41.69
N ASN A 26 -15.23 -35.73 -42.68
CA ASN A 26 -15.48 -35.02 -43.93
C ASN A 26 -15.55 -35.95 -45.16
N ASN A 27 -15.42 -37.27 -44.97
CA ASN A 27 -15.40 -38.28 -46.02
C ASN A 27 -14.36 -38.04 -47.13
N ALA A 28 -13.30 -37.26 -46.86
CA ALA A 28 -12.21 -37.08 -47.81
C ALA A 28 -11.35 -38.36 -47.89
N LEU A 29 -10.91 -38.73 -49.10
CA LEU A 29 -9.98 -39.83 -49.28
C LEU A 29 -8.57 -39.39 -48.88
N ILE A 30 -8.01 -40.05 -47.86
CA ILE A 30 -6.65 -39.82 -47.36
C ILE A 30 -5.76 -40.96 -47.85
N LEU A 31 -4.65 -40.60 -48.50
CA LEU A 31 -3.59 -41.52 -48.85
C LEU A 31 -2.76 -41.83 -47.61
N LEU A 32 -2.87 -43.04 -47.06
CA LEU A 32 -2.12 -43.44 -45.86
C LEU A 32 -0.71 -43.91 -46.21
N GLN A 33 -0.58 -44.74 -47.24
CA GLN A 33 0.72 -45.28 -47.66
C GLN A 33 0.68 -45.58 -49.16
N HIS A 34 1.80 -45.32 -49.83
CA HIS A 34 2.07 -45.89 -51.14
C HIS A 34 3.44 -46.56 -51.10
N SER A 35 3.60 -47.65 -51.83
CA SER A 35 4.86 -48.36 -51.93
C SER A 35 4.97 -48.99 -53.31
N VAL A 36 6.12 -48.78 -53.95
CA VAL A 36 6.45 -49.37 -55.24
C VAL A 36 7.14 -50.70 -54.98
N ILE A 37 6.64 -51.78 -55.57
CA ILE A 37 7.19 -53.12 -55.36
C ILE A 37 8.32 -53.37 -56.35
N ASP A 38 9.52 -53.66 -55.85
CA ASP A 38 10.54 -54.35 -56.64
C ASP A 38 10.26 -55.86 -56.61
N VAL A 39 9.76 -56.37 -57.73
CA VAL A 39 9.32 -57.77 -57.90
C VAL A 39 10.48 -58.76 -57.69
N THR A 40 11.73 -58.31 -57.78
CA THR A 40 12.90 -59.20 -57.72
C THR A 40 13.44 -59.44 -56.31
N GLN A 41 13.08 -58.62 -55.32
CA GLN A 41 13.79 -58.60 -54.03
C GLN A 41 12.95 -58.97 -52.81
N VAL A 42 11.62 -58.98 -52.90
CA VAL A 42 10.78 -59.02 -51.69
C VAL A 42 9.81 -60.20 -51.70
N ASN A 43 9.81 -60.97 -50.60
CA ASN A 43 8.78 -61.96 -50.34
C ASN A 43 7.42 -61.26 -50.19
N SER A 44 6.47 -61.58 -51.07
CA SER A 44 5.16 -60.91 -51.15
C SER A 44 4.42 -60.84 -49.81
N MET A 45 4.53 -61.87 -48.97
CA MET A 45 3.88 -61.89 -47.66
C MET A 45 4.50 -60.88 -46.69
N GLN A 46 5.84 -60.76 -46.69
CA GLN A 46 6.54 -59.78 -45.85
C GLN A 46 6.26 -58.35 -46.31
N PHE A 47 6.15 -58.12 -47.62
CA PHE A 47 5.76 -56.84 -48.17
C PHE A 47 4.35 -56.45 -47.74
N ILE A 48 3.36 -57.33 -47.93
CA ILE A 48 1.96 -57.07 -47.59
C ILE A 48 1.84 -56.81 -46.08
N ALA A 49 2.45 -57.64 -45.23
CA ALA A 49 2.45 -57.42 -43.79
C ALA A 49 3.05 -56.06 -43.41
N SER A 50 4.21 -55.70 -43.97
CA SER A 50 4.86 -54.41 -43.67
C SER A 50 4.03 -53.20 -44.12
N VAL A 51 3.40 -53.29 -45.29
CA VAL A 51 2.57 -52.21 -45.83
C VAL A 51 1.28 -52.07 -45.02
N LEU A 52 0.64 -53.18 -44.64
CA LEU A 52 -0.55 -53.17 -43.78
C LEU A 52 -0.23 -52.66 -42.36
N ASP A 53 0.86 -53.10 -41.75
CA ASP A 53 1.26 -52.64 -40.41
C ASP A 53 1.52 -51.13 -40.40
N LYS A 54 2.24 -50.62 -41.40
CA LYS A 54 2.48 -49.18 -41.56
C LYS A 54 1.19 -48.39 -41.83
N GLY A 55 0.30 -48.94 -42.65
CA GLY A 55 -1.01 -48.33 -42.93
C GLY A 55 -1.88 -48.28 -41.66
N LEU A 56 -1.91 -49.36 -40.90
CA LEU A 56 -2.66 -49.46 -39.65
C LEU A 56 -2.11 -48.53 -38.58
N GLN A 57 -0.78 -48.46 -38.42
CA GLN A 57 -0.14 -47.55 -37.49
C GLN A 57 -0.46 -46.09 -37.83
N ARG A 58 -0.30 -45.68 -39.10
CA ARG A 58 -0.65 -44.32 -39.54
C ARG A 58 -2.12 -43.99 -39.32
N TRP A 59 -3.02 -44.96 -39.52
CA TRP A 59 -4.44 -44.77 -39.24
C TRP A 59 -4.73 -44.57 -37.75
N GLN A 60 -4.06 -45.32 -36.87
CA GLN A 60 -4.17 -45.16 -35.43
C GLN A 60 -3.64 -43.78 -34.98
N ASP A 61 -2.48 -43.37 -35.48
CA ASP A 61 -1.89 -42.05 -35.20
C ASP A 61 -2.81 -40.92 -35.67
N PHE A 62 -3.34 -41.03 -36.89
CA PHE A 62 -4.29 -40.08 -37.45
C PHE A 62 -5.58 -39.97 -36.60
N SER A 63 -6.13 -41.12 -36.19
CA SER A 63 -7.34 -41.16 -35.36
C SER A 63 -7.11 -40.57 -33.97
N LEU A 64 -5.92 -40.79 -33.40
CA LEU A 64 -5.55 -40.20 -32.11
C LEU A 64 -5.40 -38.68 -32.21
N GLN A 65 -4.73 -38.19 -33.26
CA GLN A 65 -4.55 -36.76 -33.48
C GLN A 65 -5.89 -36.04 -33.65
N ALA A 66 -6.80 -36.59 -34.46
CA ALA A 66 -8.13 -36.00 -34.67
C ALA A 66 -8.90 -35.82 -33.35
N ARG A 67 -8.83 -36.80 -32.43
CA ARG A 67 -9.45 -36.70 -31.11
C ARG A 67 -8.82 -35.64 -30.21
N LEU A 68 -7.49 -35.50 -30.27
CA LEU A 68 -6.78 -34.47 -29.49
C LEU A 68 -7.15 -33.07 -29.98
N ASP A 69 -7.20 -32.88 -31.30
CA ASP A 69 -7.58 -31.60 -31.91
C ASP A 69 -9.03 -31.24 -31.55
N GLU A 70 -9.96 -32.20 -31.57
CA GLU A 70 -11.35 -31.99 -31.14
C GLU A 70 -11.45 -31.60 -29.66
N GLN A 71 -10.66 -32.25 -28.80
CA GLN A 71 -10.60 -31.93 -27.37
C GLN A 71 -10.05 -30.53 -27.12
N GLU A 72 -8.99 -30.12 -27.85
CA GLU A 72 -8.40 -28.79 -27.76
C GLU A 72 -9.36 -27.69 -28.27
N GLN A 73 -10.05 -27.94 -29.39
CA GLN A 73 -11.06 -27.03 -29.91
C GLN A 73 -12.23 -26.88 -28.94
N SER A 74 -12.69 -27.98 -28.34
CA SER A 74 -13.76 -27.96 -27.33
C SER A 74 -13.35 -27.19 -26.08
N ALA A 75 -12.14 -27.43 -25.57
CA ALA A 75 -11.59 -26.70 -24.42
C ALA A 75 -11.45 -25.19 -24.70
N SER A 76 -11.01 -24.82 -25.91
CA SER A 76 -10.87 -23.43 -26.34
C SER A 76 -12.22 -22.70 -26.39
N ARG A 77 -13.28 -23.37 -26.88
CA ARG A 77 -14.64 -22.80 -26.93
C ARG A 77 -15.23 -22.61 -25.54
N CYS A 78 -15.06 -23.57 -24.63
CA CYS A 78 -15.50 -23.45 -23.24
C CYS A 78 -14.75 -22.34 -22.48
N GLY A 79 -13.45 -22.16 -22.76
CA GLY A 79 -12.66 -21.06 -22.21
C GLY A 79 -13.24 -19.69 -22.57
N PHE A 80 -13.53 -19.44 -23.85
CA PHE A 80 -13.98 -18.12 -24.29
C PHE A 80 -15.32 -17.68 -23.68
N ILE A 81 -16.27 -18.62 -23.51
CA ILE A 81 -17.58 -18.34 -22.89
C ILE A 81 -17.40 -17.97 -21.42
N SER A 82 -16.60 -18.74 -20.66
CA SER A 82 -16.39 -18.49 -19.23
C SER A 82 -15.63 -17.19 -18.95
N PHE A 83 -14.66 -16.82 -19.79
CA PHE A 83 -13.96 -15.54 -19.69
C PHE A 83 -14.86 -14.35 -20.06
N GLY A 84 -15.71 -14.48 -21.09
CA GLY A 84 -16.68 -13.45 -21.48
C GLY A 84 -17.71 -13.14 -20.40
N GLU A 85 -18.26 -14.16 -19.74
CA GLU A 85 -19.19 -13.97 -18.63
C GLU A 85 -18.51 -13.37 -17.40
N SER A 86 -17.30 -13.82 -17.07
CA SER A 86 -16.54 -13.32 -15.93
C SER A 86 -16.16 -11.84 -16.10
N THR A 87 -15.80 -11.42 -17.30
CA THR A 87 -15.46 -10.01 -17.58
C THR A 87 -16.68 -9.09 -17.55
N ARG A 88 -17.83 -9.54 -18.07
CA ARG A 88 -19.09 -8.79 -17.96
C ARG A 88 -19.52 -8.64 -16.51
N LYS A 89 -19.49 -9.73 -15.72
CA LYS A 89 -19.80 -9.71 -14.28
C LYS A 89 -18.85 -8.80 -13.49
N ARG A 90 -17.54 -8.79 -13.81
CA ARG A 90 -16.60 -7.86 -13.16
C ARG A 90 -16.90 -6.42 -13.49
N LYS A 91 -17.17 -6.07 -14.76
CA LYS A 91 -17.49 -4.69 -15.15
C LYS A 91 -18.78 -4.19 -14.49
N THR A 92 -19.82 -5.01 -14.41
CA THR A 92 -21.05 -4.61 -13.70
C THR A 92 -20.83 -4.47 -12.20
N LEU A 93 -20.05 -5.35 -11.57
CA LEU A 93 -19.71 -5.23 -10.15
C LEU A 93 -18.90 -3.97 -9.85
N THR A 94 -17.90 -3.63 -10.67
CA THR A 94 -17.10 -2.42 -10.47
C THR A 94 -17.94 -1.15 -10.64
N SER A 95 -18.78 -1.08 -11.67
CA SER A 95 -19.66 0.09 -11.86
C SER A 95 -20.69 0.25 -10.73
N MET A 96 -21.23 -0.86 -10.21
CA MET A 96 -22.13 -0.80 -9.04
C MET A 96 -21.41 -0.39 -7.75
N GLU A 97 -20.13 -0.72 -7.60
CA GLU A 97 -19.32 -0.33 -6.44
C GLU A 97 -18.96 1.16 -6.50
N GLU A 98 -18.54 1.65 -7.67
CA GLU A 98 -18.26 3.07 -7.93
C GLU A 98 -19.50 3.93 -7.66
N GLU A 99 -20.67 3.53 -8.18
CA GLU A 99 -21.93 4.24 -7.94
C GLU A 99 -22.31 4.24 -6.45
N ARG A 100 -22.02 3.15 -5.72
CA ARG A 100 -22.26 3.09 -4.27
C ARG A 100 -21.31 3.99 -3.49
N THR A 101 -20.05 4.12 -3.90
CA THR A 101 -19.09 5.02 -3.26
C THR A 101 -19.47 6.48 -3.50
N GLU A 102 -19.81 6.85 -4.74
CA GLU A 102 -20.24 8.21 -5.08
C GLU A 102 -21.54 8.61 -4.34
N LYS A 103 -22.51 7.70 -4.27
CA LYS A 103 -23.75 7.91 -3.50
C LYS A 103 -23.51 8.05 -1.99
N LYS A 104 -22.47 7.43 -1.43
CA LYS A 104 -22.11 7.59 -0.01
C LYS A 104 -21.46 8.93 0.23
N GLU A 105 -20.47 9.31 -0.58
CA GLU A 105 -19.75 10.58 -0.44
C GLU A 105 -20.68 11.79 -0.61
N THR A 106 -21.61 11.73 -1.57
CA THR A 106 -22.60 12.79 -1.78
C THR A 106 -23.55 12.92 -0.60
N LYS A 107 -24.03 11.81 -0.03
CA LYS A 107 -24.88 11.82 1.17
C LYS A 107 -24.16 12.39 2.39
N GLU A 108 -22.90 12.02 2.59
CA GLU A 108 -22.10 12.51 3.71
C GLU A 108 -21.85 14.03 3.60
N LYS A 109 -21.49 14.51 2.41
CA LYS A 109 -21.35 15.97 2.14
C LYS A 109 -22.64 16.73 2.43
N LEU A 110 -23.79 16.21 1.98
CA LEU A 110 -25.09 16.82 2.26
C LEU A 110 -25.43 16.84 3.75
N GLU A 111 -25.08 15.78 4.49
CA GLU A 111 -25.31 15.70 5.93
C GLU A 111 -24.47 16.73 6.70
N ILE A 112 -23.19 16.87 6.35
CA ILE A 112 -22.28 17.88 6.92
C ILE A 112 -22.80 19.29 6.63
N GLU A 113 -23.24 19.56 5.40
CA GLU A 113 -23.86 20.84 5.05
C GLU A 113 -25.11 21.13 5.87
N LEU A 114 -26.01 20.15 6.02
CA LEU A 114 -27.22 20.31 6.81
C LEU A 114 -26.91 20.57 8.29
N LYS A 115 -25.92 19.85 8.86
CA LYS A 115 -25.43 20.07 10.23
C LYS A 115 -24.85 21.47 10.40
N SER A 116 -24.02 21.94 9.45
CA SER A 116 -23.46 23.29 9.48
C SER A 116 -24.55 24.37 9.44
N LYS A 117 -25.55 24.23 8.55
CA LYS A 117 -26.68 25.17 8.44
C LYS A 117 -27.50 25.23 9.73
N LYS A 118 -27.71 24.09 10.40
CA LYS A 118 -28.40 24.03 11.70
C LYS A 118 -27.60 24.75 12.79
N ARG A 119 -26.28 24.52 12.87
CA ARG A 119 -25.38 25.22 13.82
C ARG A 119 -25.40 26.73 13.61
N ILE A 120 -25.24 27.20 12.37
CA ILE A 120 -25.28 28.63 12.02
C ILE A 120 -26.61 29.26 12.44
N LYS A 121 -27.74 28.61 12.16
CA LYS A 121 -29.06 29.11 12.57
C LYS A 121 -29.19 29.21 14.09
N LYS A 122 -28.77 28.17 14.82
CA LYS A 122 -28.78 28.18 16.29
C LYS A 122 -27.90 29.28 16.86
N ALA A 123 -26.66 29.39 16.37
CA ALA A 123 -25.71 30.40 16.79
C ALA A 123 -26.23 31.84 16.55
N LYS A 124 -26.88 32.09 15.41
CA LYS A 124 -27.51 33.39 15.11
C LYS A 124 -28.66 33.75 16.06
N LEU A 125 -29.38 32.77 16.60
CA LEU A 125 -30.46 32.99 17.56
C LEU A 125 -29.94 33.28 18.97
N GLU A 126 -28.84 32.63 19.37
CA GLU A 126 -28.21 32.80 20.69
C GLU A 126 -27.31 34.05 20.80
N LEU A 127 -26.93 34.61 19.65
CA LEU A 127 -26.04 35.75 19.55
C LEU A 127 -26.76 37.05 19.93
N LYS A 128 -26.26 37.71 20.98
CA LYS A 128 -26.78 39.02 21.39
C LYS A 128 -26.53 40.08 20.29
N PRO A 129 -27.36 41.13 20.18
CA PRO A 129 -27.12 42.24 19.26
C PRO A 129 -25.84 43.00 19.63
N GLU A 130 -25.19 43.62 18.64
CA GLU A 130 -23.98 44.41 18.88
C GLU A 130 -24.29 45.68 19.71
N PRO A 131 -23.52 45.98 20.77
CA PRO A 131 -23.75 47.16 21.60
C PRO A 131 -23.49 48.46 20.81
N VAL A 132 -24.52 49.31 20.73
CA VAL A 132 -24.56 50.49 19.83
C VAL A 132 -23.86 51.74 20.40
N SER A 133 -23.46 51.76 21.68
CA SER A 133 -23.09 53.01 22.35
C SER A 133 -21.96 52.87 23.37
N LYS A 134 -21.14 53.93 23.47
CA LYS A 134 -19.95 54.23 24.31
C LYS A 134 -20.03 53.87 25.81
N LYS A 135 -20.44 52.65 26.16
CA LYS A 135 -20.37 52.14 27.53
C LYS A 135 -18.92 51.90 27.92
N TYR A 136 -18.61 52.07 29.20
CA TYR A 136 -17.25 52.05 29.74
C TYR A 136 -16.54 50.67 29.74
N ASN A 137 -17.09 49.65 29.08
CA ASN A 137 -16.64 48.25 29.20
C ASN A 137 -16.68 47.48 27.86
N LEU A 138 -16.60 48.19 26.73
CA LEU A 138 -16.63 47.55 25.43
C LEU A 138 -15.22 47.12 25.00
N VAL A 139 -15.11 45.89 24.50
CA VAL A 139 -13.88 45.35 23.94
C VAL A 139 -14.07 45.09 22.45
N LYS A 140 -13.16 45.62 21.63
CA LYS A 140 -13.14 45.40 20.18
C LYS A 140 -12.35 44.13 19.87
N LEU A 141 -13.03 43.10 19.37
CA LEU A 141 -12.39 41.86 18.96
C LEU A 141 -12.18 41.85 17.45
N ARG A 142 -10.97 41.50 17.01
CA ARG A 142 -10.64 41.27 15.61
C ARG A 142 -10.41 39.78 15.40
N ILE A 143 -11.34 39.10 14.74
CA ILE A 143 -11.32 37.65 14.59
C ILE A 143 -10.90 37.31 13.15
N ASN A 144 -9.81 36.57 13.04
CA ASN A 144 -9.27 36.07 11.78
C ASN A 144 -9.82 34.66 11.52
N PHE A 145 -10.51 34.50 10.40
CA PHE A 145 -11.09 33.24 9.95
C PHE A 145 -10.12 32.46 9.05
N PRO A 146 -10.26 31.13 8.94
CA PRO A 146 -9.39 30.28 8.12
C PRO A 146 -9.49 30.56 6.62
N ASN A 147 -10.58 31.17 6.15
CA ASN A 147 -10.72 31.67 4.78
C ASN A 147 -9.92 32.95 4.50
N GLY A 148 -9.16 33.47 5.48
CA GLY A 148 -8.40 34.72 5.39
C GLY A 148 -9.21 35.99 5.67
N GLN A 149 -10.54 35.88 5.81
CA GLN A 149 -11.38 37.01 6.19
C GLN A 149 -11.09 37.42 7.63
N THR A 150 -11.22 38.72 7.89
CA THR A 150 -11.05 39.27 9.22
C THR A 150 -12.27 40.11 9.54
N ILE A 151 -12.94 39.78 10.63
CA ILE A 151 -14.17 40.46 11.04
C ILE A 151 -13.91 41.10 12.39
N GLU A 152 -14.33 42.36 12.53
CA GLU A 152 -14.22 43.12 13.76
C GLU A 152 -15.62 43.32 14.36
N ARG A 153 -15.74 43.12 15.68
CA ARG A 153 -17.00 43.31 16.40
C ARG A 153 -16.76 43.77 17.83
N LEU A 154 -17.66 44.60 18.35
CA LEU A 154 -17.67 45.03 19.75
C LEU A 154 -18.44 44.04 20.63
N PHE A 155 -17.87 43.72 21.80
CA PHE A 155 -18.47 42.89 22.84
C PHE A 155 -18.43 43.59 24.20
N ASP A 156 -19.35 43.27 25.10
CA ASP A 156 -19.27 43.72 26.50
C ASP A 156 -18.25 42.85 27.25
N CYS A 157 -17.40 43.43 28.09
CA CYS A 157 -16.42 42.66 28.87
C CYS A 157 -17.09 41.69 29.89
N CYS A 158 -18.35 41.93 30.21
CA CYS A 158 -19.18 41.05 31.03
C CYS A 158 -19.86 39.92 30.23
N ASP A 159 -19.80 39.93 28.90
CA ASP A 159 -20.31 38.80 28.10
C ASP A 159 -19.48 37.55 28.34
N GLN A 160 -20.10 36.38 28.13
CA GLN A 160 -19.42 35.10 28.21
C GLN A 160 -18.63 34.81 26.93
N VAL A 161 -17.55 34.04 27.04
CA VAL A 161 -16.76 33.55 25.89
C VAL A 161 -17.66 32.79 24.91
N GLN A 162 -18.72 32.14 25.39
CA GLN A 162 -19.78 31.56 24.55
C GLN A 162 -20.30 32.50 23.46
N GLN A 163 -20.44 33.81 23.73
CA GLN A 163 -20.90 34.77 22.72
C GLN A 163 -19.89 34.93 21.57
N ILE A 164 -18.60 34.77 21.83
CA ILE A 164 -17.58 34.71 20.78
C ILE A 164 -17.75 33.43 19.97
N PHE A 165 -17.97 32.28 20.63
CA PHE A 165 -18.23 31.01 19.95
C PHE A 165 -19.45 31.10 19.03
N CYS A 166 -20.59 31.60 19.53
CA CYS A 166 -21.79 31.83 18.73
C CYS A 166 -21.52 32.81 17.57
N PHE A 167 -20.71 33.85 17.79
CA PHE A 167 -20.34 34.78 16.72
C PHE A 167 -19.54 34.08 15.61
N VAL A 168 -18.54 33.27 15.97
CA VAL A 168 -17.75 32.52 14.99
C VAL A 168 -18.62 31.48 14.26
N GLU A 169 -19.45 30.71 14.98
CA GLU A 169 -20.36 29.73 14.37
C GLU A 169 -21.46 30.36 13.51
N SER A 170 -21.83 31.61 13.76
CA SER A 170 -22.80 32.33 12.93
C SER A 170 -22.28 32.65 11.52
N HIS A 171 -20.95 32.57 11.33
CA HIS A 171 -20.27 32.69 10.05
C HIS A 171 -20.00 31.31 9.47
N GLU A 172 -20.06 31.19 8.15
CA GLU A 172 -19.78 29.92 7.49
C GLU A 172 -18.27 29.65 7.50
N LEU A 173 -17.84 28.74 8.39
CA LEU A 173 -16.45 28.34 8.53
C LEU A 173 -16.04 27.43 7.37
N ARG A 174 -15.35 28.01 6.39
CA ARG A 174 -14.74 27.28 5.28
C ARG A 174 -13.22 27.42 5.33
N ASN A 175 -12.54 26.34 4.99
CA ASN A 175 -11.10 26.36 4.76
C ASN A 175 -10.80 27.00 3.39
N THR A 176 -9.52 27.23 3.09
CA THR A 176 -9.03 27.72 1.79
C THR A 176 -9.50 26.87 0.60
N ASN A 177 -9.71 25.58 0.81
CA ASN A 177 -10.23 24.64 -0.20
C ASN A 177 -11.77 24.69 -0.37
N GLY A 178 -12.48 25.53 0.39
CA GLY A 178 -13.95 25.61 0.36
C GLY A 178 -14.68 24.56 1.21
N ASN A 179 -13.94 23.65 1.85
CA ASN A 179 -14.47 22.61 2.74
C ASN A 179 -14.99 23.21 4.06
N ILE A 180 -16.10 22.67 4.55
CA ILE A 180 -16.71 23.07 5.82
C ILE A 180 -15.88 22.53 6.98
N ILE A 181 -15.59 23.38 7.95
CA ILE A 181 -14.84 23.00 9.15
C ILE A 181 -15.84 22.62 10.26
N GLU A 182 -15.81 21.36 10.68
CA GLU A 182 -16.68 20.88 11.76
C GLU A 182 -16.14 21.25 13.14
N GLU A 183 -14.85 21.05 13.35
CA GLU A 183 -14.18 21.26 14.62
C GLU A 183 -13.13 22.35 14.50
N TRP A 184 -13.19 23.31 15.41
CA TRP A 184 -12.32 24.47 15.40
C TRP A 184 -12.03 24.93 16.82
N GLU A 185 -10.91 25.63 16.98
CA GLU A 185 -10.47 26.19 18.24
C GLU A 185 -10.20 27.68 18.12
N LEU A 186 -10.49 28.41 19.19
CA LEU A 186 -10.23 29.85 19.28
C LEU A 186 -8.90 30.07 20.00
N ILE A 187 -7.96 30.69 19.30
CA ILE A 187 -6.61 30.93 19.84
C ILE A 187 -6.24 32.40 19.81
N ARG A 188 -5.47 32.80 20.83
CA ARG A 188 -4.72 34.05 20.90
C ARG A 188 -3.25 33.73 20.68
N THR A 189 -2.54 34.49 19.85
CA THR A 189 -1.11 34.25 19.58
C THR A 189 -0.15 35.11 20.42
N PHE A 190 -0.54 36.34 20.79
CA PHE A 190 0.32 37.28 21.52
C PHE A 190 -0.37 37.84 22.76
N PRO A 191 0.32 37.99 23.92
CA PRO A 191 1.75 37.74 24.14
C PRO A 191 2.10 36.25 24.31
N ASN A 192 1.18 35.44 24.84
CA ASN A 192 1.33 33.99 24.96
C ASN A 192 0.24 33.30 24.15
N ALA A 193 0.57 32.14 23.57
CA ALA A 193 -0.40 31.30 22.89
C ALA A 193 -1.42 30.76 23.91
N GLN A 194 -2.65 31.28 23.88
CA GLN A 194 -3.72 30.87 24.78
C GLN A 194 -4.90 30.33 23.99
N LYS A 195 -5.38 29.14 24.37
CA LYS A 195 -6.59 28.53 23.82
C LYS A 195 -7.76 28.82 24.75
N TYR A 196 -8.89 29.18 24.18
CA TYR A 196 -10.13 29.38 24.93
C TYR A 196 -10.96 28.11 24.83
N THR A 197 -11.11 27.38 25.95
CA THR A 197 -11.86 26.11 26.00
C THR A 197 -13.19 26.28 26.75
N ASP A 198 -13.22 27.11 27.79
CA ASP A 198 -14.36 27.23 28.68
C ASP A 198 -15.34 28.31 28.19
N PRO A 199 -16.56 27.94 27.74
CA PRO A 199 -17.54 28.90 27.20
C PRO A 199 -18.19 29.76 28.29
N ASN A 200 -18.20 29.27 29.53
CA ASN A 200 -18.93 29.88 30.66
C ASN A 200 -18.18 31.07 31.29
N LEU A 201 -16.89 31.20 31.02
CA LEU A 201 -16.08 32.31 31.55
C LEU A 201 -16.53 33.63 30.92
N THR A 202 -16.49 34.71 31.70
CA THR A 202 -16.67 36.06 31.16
C THR A 202 -15.42 36.49 30.37
N LEU A 203 -15.57 37.43 29.44
CA LEU A 203 -14.43 37.96 28.69
C LEU A 203 -13.37 38.57 29.63
N LYS A 204 -13.81 39.25 30.69
CA LYS A 204 -12.94 39.78 31.73
C LYS A 204 -12.14 38.69 32.45
N GLU A 205 -12.78 37.60 32.87
CA GLU A 205 -12.12 36.45 33.51
C GLU A 205 -11.18 35.71 32.56
N ALA A 206 -11.53 35.64 31.27
CA ALA A 206 -10.68 35.08 30.22
C ALA A 206 -9.46 35.98 29.88
N GLY A 207 -9.31 37.14 30.54
CA GLY A 207 -8.21 38.08 30.31
C GLY A 207 -8.36 38.92 29.03
N ILE A 208 -9.58 39.04 28.51
CA ILE A 208 -9.93 39.85 27.34
C ILE A 208 -10.53 41.18 27.83
N THR A 209 -9.67 42.08 28.28
CA THR A 209 -10.04 43.42 28.78
C THR A 209 -9.70 44.55 27.80
N GLN A 210 -8.87 44.26 26.79
CA GLN A 210 -8.39 45.21 25.80
C GLN A 210 -8.66 44.69 24.39
N PRO A 211 -8.70 45.58 23.38
CA PRO A 211 -8.82 45.17 21.99
C PRO A 211 -7.79 44.11 21.63
N ILE A 212 -8.25 42.99 21.07
CA ILE A 212 -7.40 41.81 20.85
C ILE A 212 -7.70 41.17 19.49
N LYS A 213 -6.65 40.59 18.91
CA LYS A 213 -6.73 39.77 17.71
C LYS A 213 -6.81 38.29 18.08
N LEU A 214 -7.85 37.63 17.62
CA LEU A 214 -8.10 36.20 17.81
C LEU A 214 -8.03 35.49 16.46
N PHE A 215 -7.66 34.21 16.47
CA PHE A 215 -7.59 33.37 15.29
C PHE A 215 -8.47 32.14 15.49
N VAL A 216 -9.25 31.82 14.47
CA VAL A 216 -10.01 30.58 14.38
C VAL A 216 -9.14 29.58 13.63
N GLN A 217 -8.76 28.50 14.31
CA GLN A 217 -7.94 27.45 13.74
C GLN A 217 -8.77 26.16 13.66
N GLU A 218 -8.60 25.39 12.59
CA GLU A 218 -9.16 24.03 12.52
C GLU A 218 -8.57 23.20 13.67
N SER A 219 -9.44 22.57 14.45
CA SER A 219 -9.02 21.63 15.49
C SER A 219 -8.49 20.41 14.77
N LEU A 220 -7.23 20.47 14.37
CA LEU A 220 -6.50 19.29 13.92
C LEU A 220 -6.43 18.39 15.14
N HIS A 221 -7.37 17.46 15.24
CA HIS A 221 -7.32 16.36 16.18
C HIS A 221 -5.86 15.91 16.21
N SER A 222 -5.19 16.12 17.35
CA SER A 222 -3.73 15.98 17.52
C SER A 222 -3.18 14.66 16.97
N LEU A 223 -4.05 13.66 16.84
CA LEU A 223 -3.84 12.38 16.18
C LEU A 223 -3.47 12.48 14.69
N LEU A 224 -4.08 13.36 13.88
CA LEU A 224 -3.68 13.51 12.47
C LEU A 224 -2.30 14.16 12.33
N PHE A 225 -1.93 15.05 13.24
CA PHE A 225 -0.57 15.59 13.28
C PHE A 225 0.43 14.50 13.67
N ILE A 226 0.10 13.65 14.66
CA ILE A 226 0.90 12.49 15.03
C ILE A 226 1.00 11.48 13.87
N VAL A 227 -0.10 11.19 13.17
CA VAL A 227 -0.13 10.27 12.03
C VAL A 227 0.66 10.85 10.84
N SER A 228 0.56 12.15 10.58
CA SER A 228 1.37 12.82 9.56
C SER A 228 2.86 12.78 9.91
N ILE A 229 3.22 12.94 11.19
CA ILE A 229 4.60 12.77 11.66
C ILE A 229 5.06 11.32 11.45
N ILE A 230 4.24 10.33 11.84
CA ILE A 230 4.55 8.90 11.66
C ILE A 230 4.74 8.58 10.17
N PHE A 231 3.84 9.02 9.30
CA PHE A 231 3.91 8.78 7.86
C PHE A 231 5.12 9.47 7.22
N SER A 232 5.45 10.70 7.64
CA SER A 232 6.65 11.40 7.20
C SER A 232 7.93 10.70 7.66
N LEU A 233 7.94 10.13 8.87
CA LEU A 233 9.05 9.30 9.36
C LEU A 233 9.16 7.97 8.60
N GLU A 234 8.04 7.38 8.17
CA GLU A 234 8.00 6.15 7.37
C GLU A 234 8.52 6.36 5.95
N GLN A 235 8.18 7.48 5.30
CA GLN A 235 8.76 7.87 4.01
C GLN A 235 10.28 8.10 4.12
N LYS A 236 10.75 8.75 5.20
CA LYS A 236 12.20 8.90 5.46
C LYS A 236 12.88 7.56 5.73
N ARG A 237 12.22 6.59 6.37
CA ARG A 237 12.74 5.22 6.50
C ARG A 237 12.93 4.52 5.15
N ALA A 238 12.03 4.73 4.19
CA ALA A 238 12.18 4.17 2.83
C ALA A 238 13.43 4.71 2.11
N LEU A 239 13.77 5.98 2.34
CA LEU A 239 15.00 6.60 1.83
C LEU A 239 16.29 6.13 2.53
N ILE A 240 16.19 5.62 3.76
CA ILE A 240 17.34 5.12 4.55
C ILE A 240 17.61 3.62 4.30
N LYS A 241 16.64 2.86 3.76
CA LYS A 241 16.81 1.44 3.38
C LYS A 241 18.03 1.15 2.48
N PRO A 242 18.38 1.96 1.45
CA PRO A 242 19.59 1.70 0.67
C PRO A 242 20.89 1.86 1.48
N PHE A 243 20.94 2.77 2.46
CA PHE A 243 22.13 2.99 3.30
C PHE A 243 22.45 1.79 4.21
N PHE A 244 21.42 1.13 4.75
CA PHE A 244 21.61 -0.08 5.54
C PHE A 244 21.93 -1.33 4.71
N LYS A 245 21.51 -1.36 3.44
CA LYS A 245 21.86 -2.46 2.52
C LYS A 245 23.36 -2.48 2.22
N THR A 246 24.01 -1.31 2.15
CA THR A 246 25.47 -1.19 2.00
C THR A 246 26.23 -1.46 3.30
N ALA A 247 25.67 -1.11 4.46
CA ALA A 247 26.27 -1.45 5.76
C ALA A 247 26.16 -2.96 6.09
N SER A 248 25.11 -3.63 5.63
CA SER A 248 24.91 -5.08 5.83
C SER A 248 25.96 -5.93 5.11
N LEU A 249 26.57 -5.43 4.03
CA LEU A 249 27.59 -6.17 3.28
C LEU A 249 28.95 -6.25 3.98
N ARG A 250 29.19 -5.47 5.06
CA ARG A 250 30.41 -5.59 5.88
C ARG A 250 30.28 -6.49 7.11
N PHE A 251 29.10 -7.05 7.40
CA PHE A 251 28.87 -7.92 8.56
C PHE A 251 28.51 -9.38 8.20
N TYR A 252 28.65 -9.75 6.93
CA TYR A 252 28.40 -11.11 6.42
C TYR A 252 29.53 -12.10 6.76
N HIS A 253 29.89 -12.24 8.04
CA HIS A 253 30.68 -13.39 8.49
C HIS A 253 30.44 -13.84 9.94
N PHE A 254 29.29 -13.51 10.54
CA PHE A 254 28.98 -13.95 11.91
C PHE A 254 27.61 -14.66 12.01
N ARG A 255 27.69 -15.98 12.22
CA ARG A 255 26.69 -17.01 12.59
C ARG A 255 25.19 -16.69 12.50
N LYS A 256 24.50 -17.56 11.75
CA LYS A 256 23.10 -17.45 11.28
C LYS A 256 21.99 -17.94 12.24
N SER A 257 22.24 -18.24 13.52
CA SER A 257 21.21 -18.88 14.37
C SER A 257 20.53 -17.98 15.43
N ASN A 258 21.00 -16.76 15.70
CA ASN A 258 20.40 -15.88 16.74
C ASN A 258 19.83 -14.55 16.23
N PHE A 259 19.89 -14.28 14.92
CA PHE A 259 19.61 -12.95 14.36
C PHE A 259 18.11 -12.61 14.29
N LEU A 260 17.24 -13.62 14.11
CA LEU A 260 15.79 -13.42 14.02
C LEU A 260 15.17 -13.02 15.37
N PHE A 261 15.79 -13.42 16.49
CA PHE A 261 15.34 -13.07 17.84
C PHE A 261 15.76 -11.63 18.23
N ILE A 262 16.88 -11.16 17.70
CA ILE A 262 17.39 -9.80 17.94
C ILE A 262 16.58 -8.76 17.15
N LEU A 263 16.16 -9.07 15.93
CA LEU A 263 15.36 -8.14 15.11
C LEU A 263 13.95 -7.90 15.67
N LYS A 264 13.31 -8.92 16.29
CA LYS A 264 12.04 -8.72 17.01
C LYS A 264 12.21 -7.87 18.27
N ARG A 265 13.32 -8.04 19.02
CA ARG A 265 13.63 -7.20 20.18
C ARG A 265 14.00 -5.77 19.80
N GLN A 266 14.66 -5.54 18.67
CA GLN A 266 15.00 -4.19 18.23
C GLN A 266 13.78 -3.39 17.75
N ASN A 267 12.80 -4.02 17.10
CA ASN A 267 11.56 -3.31 16.77
C ASN A 267 10.75 -2.94 18.02
N ILE A 268 10.70 -3.82 19.03
CA ILE A 268 10.06 -3.50 20.31
C ILE A 268 10.84 -2.41 21.05
N ALA A 269 12.17 -2.44 21.05
CA ALA A 269 13.00 -1.40 21.67
C ALA A 269 12.87 -0.05 20.96
N ILE A 270 12.76 -0.03 19.63
CA ILE A 270 12.53 1.19 18.86
C ILE A 270 11.13 1.75 19.13
N ILE A 271 10.11 0.88 19.19
CA ILE A 271 8.75 1.28 19.54
C ILE A 271 8.69 1.80 20.99
N LEU A 272 9.37 1.15 21.94
CA LEU A 272 9.48 1.61 23.32
C LEU A 272 10.30 2.89 23.46
N CYS A 273 11.35 3.10 22.68
CA CYS A 273 12.10 4.36 22.65
C CYS A 273 11.26 5.49 22.04
N LEU A 274 10.49 5.22 20.99
CA LEU A 274 9.58 6.20 20.39
C LEU A 274 8.42 6.54 21.34
N LEU A 275 7.84 5.54 22.01
CA LEU A 275 6.85 5.75 23.07
C LEU A 275 7.45 6.51 24.26
N ALA A 276 8.69 6.22 24.66
CA ALA A 276 9.38 6.97 25.72
C ALA A 276 9.63 8.43 25.32
N ILE A 277 9.97 8.72 24.06
CA ILE A 277 10.13 10.09 23.55
C ILE A 277 8.77 10.83 23.49
N ILE A 278 7.68 10.13 23.20
CA ILE A 278 6.34 10.70 23.14
C ILE A 278 5.77 10.95 24.54
N PHE A 279 6.04 10.08 25.52
CA PHE A 279 5.47 10.15 26.87
C PHE A 279 6.37 10.82 27.92
N PHE A 280 7.67 11.05 27.67
CA PHE A 280 8.50 11.83 28.58
C PHE A 280 8.48 13.32 28.21
N PRO A 281 8.10 14.22 29.13
CA PRO A 281 8.22 15.65 28.90
C PRO A 281 9.68 16.00 28.62
N VAL A 282 9.90 16.79 27.56
CA VAL A 282 11.20 17.14 26.97
C VAL A 282 12.23 17.60 28.01
N GLU A 283 11.78 18.25 29.08
CA GLU A 283 12.63 18.72 30.18
C GLU A 283 13.34 17.59 30.94
N ARG A 284 12.68 16.44 31.16
CA ARG A 284 13.32 15.28 31.81
C ARG A 284 14.29 14.57 30.89
N PHE A 285 14.01 14.51 29.58
CA PHE A 285 14.89 13.87 28.59
C PHE A 285 16.25 14.57 28.49
N ILE A 286 16.29 15.90 28.60
CA ILE A 286 17.54 16.67 28.61
C ILE A 286 18.38 16.36 29.87
N GLN A 287 17.75 16.14 31.02
CA GLN A 287 18.46 15.73 32.25
C GLN A 287 19.03 14.30 32.14
N THR A 288 18.25 13.33 31.65
CA THR A 288 18.74 11.95 31.47
C THR A 288 19.85 11.87 30.44
N TYR A 289 19.76 12.64 29.34
CA TYR A 289 20.80 12.69 28.32
C TYR A 289 22.11 13.28 28.87
N LYS A 290 22.05 14.33 29.71
CA LYS A 290 23.22 14.86 30.41
C LYS A 290 23.85 13.85 31.38
N MET A 291 23.05 13.00 32.03
CA MET A 291 23.55 11.91 32.88
C MET A 291 24.23 10.79 32.09
N LEU A 292 23.63 10.34 30.98
CA LEU A 292 24.20 9.32 30.10
C LEU A 292 25.53 9.76 29.49
N ARG A 293 25.64 11.03 29.08
CA ARG A 293 26.89 11.59 28.54
C ARG A 293 28.03 11.63 29.57
N ARG A 294 27.73 11.80 30.86
CA ARG A 294 28.72 11.72 31.96
C ARG A 294 29.18 10.29 32.23
N PHE A 295 28.32 9.29 32.01
CA PHE A 295 28.68 7.88 32.13
C PHE A 295 29.65 7.43 31.02
N GLU A 296 29.45 7.89 29.80
CA GLU A 296 30.29 7.54 28.64
C GLU A 296 31.73 8.07 28.76
N THR A 297 31.91 9.26 29.36
CA THR A 297 33.23 9.83 29.67
C THR A 297 33.97 9.07 30.77
N HIS A 298 33.26 8.44 31.71
CA HIS A 298 33.89 7.63 32.75
C HIS A 298 34.32 6.23 32.25
N PHE A 299 33.60 5.67 31.29
CA PHE A 299 33.92 4.35 30.74
C PHE A 299 35.16 4.38 29.84
N THR A 300 35.32 5.45 29.05
CA THR A 300 36.49 5.64 28.18
C THR A 300 37.79 5.90 28.94
N MET A 301 37.74 6.47 30.15
CA MET A 301 38.93 6.60 31.00
C MET A 301 39.39 5.29 31.64
N LYS A 302 38.49 4.34 31.94
CA LYS A 302 38.84 3.09 32.63
C LYS A 302 39.46 2.02 31.72
N CYS A 303 39.26 2.12 30.40
CA CYS A 303 39.87 1.17 29.43
C CYS A 303 41.33 1.48 29.06
N ARG A 304 41.91 2.61 29.49
CA ARG A 304 43.33 2.94 29.22
C ARG A 304 44.31 2.41 30.26
N THR A 305 43.87 1.90 31.41
CA THR A 305 44.77 1.54 32.52
C THR A 305 45.06 0.03 32.68
N THR A 306 44.48 -0.86 31.89
CA THR A 306 44.66 -2.33 32.06
C THR A 306 45.36 -3.05 30.90
N LYS A 307 46.03 -2.33 29.97
CA LYS A 307 46.93 -2.93 28.98
C LYS A 307 48.40 -2.81 29.39
N LYS A 308 48.78 -3.53 30.44
CA LYS A 308 50.18 -3.92 30.70
C LYS A 308 50.19 -5.03 31.75
N LYS A 309 50.19 -6.29 31.29
CA LYS A 309 51.04 -7.40 31.77
C LYS A 309 50.52 -8.76 31.29
N ASN A 310 51.48 -9.55 30.82
CA ASN A 310 51.54 -11.02 30.77
C ASN A 310 50.90 -11.76 29.58
N TYR A 311 51.78 -12.02 28.60
CA TYR A 311 51.77 -13.24 27.79
C TYR A 311 52.28 -14.42 28.63
N LYS A 312 51.52 -15.52 28.71
CA LYS A 312 52.05 -16.90 28.70
C LYS A 312 50.92 -17.95 28.67
N ALA A 313 51.03 -18.84 27.69
CA ALA A 313 50.62 -20.26 27.65
C ALA A 313 49.19 -20.65 28.07
N MET A 314 48.42 -21.22 27.14
CA MET A 314 48.12 -22.67 27.17
C MET A 314 47.39 -23.14 25.90
N SER A 315 47.68 -24.38 25.58
CA SER A 315 47.47 -25.17 24.37
C SER A 315 46.10 -25.86 24.29
N PHE A 316 45.67 -26.07 23.04
CA PHE A 316 44.99 -27.23 22.45
C PHE A 316 44.22 -28.22 23.35
N PHE A 317 42.93 -28.38 23.05
CA PHE A 317 42.25 -29.68 23.06
C PHE A 317 41.27 -29.73 21.87
N SER A 318 41.54 -30.64 20.93
CA SER A 318 40.67 -31.01 19.81
C SER A 318 40.06 -32.38 20.10
N PHE A 319 38.74 -32.48 20.07
CA PHE A 319 37.99 -33.73 20.20
C PHE A 319 37.69 -34.29 18.80
N SER A 320 38.15 -35.50 18.53
CA SER A 320 37.81 -36.28 17.33
C SER A 320 36.78 -37.35 17.72
N PHE A 321 35.71 -37.49 16.94
CA PHE A 321 34.74 -38.58 17.08
C PHE A 321 34.88 -39.52 15.89
N SER A 322 35.16 -40.79 16.18
CA SER A 322 35.32 -41.88 15.22
C SER A 322 34.04 -42.70 15.22
N SER A 323 33.39 -42.88 14.07
CA SER A 323 32.28 -43.81 13.85
C SER A 323 32.81 -45.08 13.20
N SER A 324 32.74 -46.19 13.93
CA SER A 324 33.01 -47.54 13.45
C SER A 324 31.71 -48.20 12.98
N GLU A 325 31.68 -48.65 11.72
CA GLU A 325 30.72 -49.60 11.16
C GLU A 325 31.26 -51.04 11.29
N GLN A 326 30.46 -51.94 11.89
CA GLN A 326 30.38 -53.41 11.74
C GLN A 326 29.01 -53.80 12.33
N ASN A 327 28.14 -54.64 11.79
CA ASN A 327 28.10 -55.57 10.65
C ASN A 327 26.69 -55.53 10.03
#